data_AF-A0A8T5TLT1-F1
#
_entry.id   AF-A0A8T5TLT1-F1
#
_cell.length_a   1.000
_cell.length_b   1.000
_cell.length_c   1.000
_cell.angle_alpha   90.00
_cell.angle_beta   90.00
_cell.angle_gamma   90.00
#
_symmetry.space_group_name_H-M   'P 1'
#
loop_
_entity.id
_entity.type
_entity.pdbx_description
1 polymer ?
#
loop_
_entity_poly.entity_id
_entity_poly.type
_entity_poly.pdbx_seq_one_letter_code
_entity_poly.pdbx_strand_id
1 'polypeptide(L)' 'MTIKEFDIEYKKKFLKYTKKAFSLLPVMDYPKILDIGCGTGEATIELAKLSNSNIIGIDINQQALEKLNKRRNKNCKKC' A
#
# COMPACT_ATOMS: atom_id res chain seq x y z
N MET A 1 -9.31 -21.13 -2.81
CA MET A 1 -8.16 -20.21 -2.83
C MET A 1 -7.67 -20.11 -4.25
N THR A 2 -7.86 -18.97 -4.91
CA THR A 2 -7.36 -18.74 -6.27
C THR A 2 -5.89 -18.32 -6.23
N ILE A 3 -5.12 -18.56 -7.30
CA ILE A 3 -3.70 -18.19 -7.40
C ILE A 3 -3.46 -16.70 -7.04
N LYS A 4 -4.44 -15.83 -7.32
CA LYS A 4 -4.38 -14.40 -7.01
C LYS A 4 -4.51 -14.09 -5.52
N GLU A 5 -5.31 -14.85 -4.77
CA GLU A 5 -5.45 -14.67 -3.31
C GLU A 5 -4.18 -15.10 -2.59
N PHE A 6 -3.54 -16.16 -3.09
CA PHE A 6 -2.26 -16.65 -2.58
C PHE A 6 -1.13 -15.61 -2.73
N ASP A 7 -1.04 -14.91 -3.87
CA ASP A 7 -0.02 -13.88 -4.10
C ASP A 7 -0.14 -12.70 -3.12
N ILE A 8 -1.37 -12.24 -2.86
CA ILE A 8 -1.63 -11.17 -1.89
C ILE A 8 -1.23 -11.61 -0.47
N GLU A 9 -1.61 -12.83 -0.09
CA GLU A 9 -1.28 -13.37 1.23
C GLU A 9 0.23 -13.57 1.41
N TYR A 10 0.93 -14.00 0.36
CA TYR A 10 2.38 -14.09 0.33
C TYR A 10 3.03 -12.70 0.49
N LYS A 11 2.59 -11.69 -0.27
CA LYS A 11 3.08 -10.30 -0.18
C LYS A 11 2.88 -9.69 1.21
N LYS A 12 1.78 -10.02 1.89
CA LYS A 12 1.54 -9.56 3.27
C LYS A 12 2.63 -9.97 4.26
N LYS A 13 3.33 -11.09 4.02
CA LYS A 13 4.45 -11.54 4.88
C LYS A 13 5.61 -10.52 4.90
N PHE A 14 5.72 -9.67 3.88
CA PHE A 14 6.75 -8.64 3.79
C PHE A 14 6.37 -7.31 4.46
N LEU A 15 5.10 -7.12 4.87
CA LEU A 15 4.67 -5.87 5.53
C LEU A 15 5.42 -5.56 6.82
N LYS A 16 5.98 -6.59 7.48
CA LYS A 16 6.86 -6.40 8.65
C LYS A 16 8.07 -5.52 8.33
N TYR A 17 8.60 -5.59 7.10
CA TYR A 17 9.72 -4.76 6.67
C TYR A 17 9.27 -3.34 6.36
N THR A 18 8.10 -3.16 5.73
CA THR A 18 7.49 -1.84 5.52
C THR A 18 7.27 -1.10 6.84
N LYS A 19 6.71 -1.80 7.85
CA LYS A 19 6.52 -1.25 9.20
C LYS A 19 7.83 -0.84 9.85
N LYS A 20 8.83 -1.72 9.79
CA LYS A 20 10.17 -1.46 10.34
C LYS A 20 10.84 -0.28 9.65
N ALA A 21 10.75 -0.19 8.33
CA ALA A 21 11.32 0.93 7.58
C ALA A 21 10.65 2.25 7.97
N PHE A 22 9.32 2.27 8.02
CA PHE A 22 8.57 3.47 8.42
C PHE A 22 8.89 3.92 9.85
N SER A 23 9.06 2.98 10.80
CA SER A 23 9.39 3.31 12.19
C SER A 23 10.81 3.86 12.40
N LEU A 24 11.69 3.73 11.39
CA LEU A 24 13.05 4.30 11.44
C LEU A 24 13.08 5.76 10.96
N LEU A 25 12.00 6.24 10.34
CA LEU A 25 11.88 7.64 9.92
C LEU A 25 11.61 8.52 11.14
N PRO A 26 12.03 9.80 11.11
CA PRO A 26 11.59 10.76 12.13
C PRO A 26 10.07 10.87 12.15
N VAL A 27 9.52 11.27 13.29
CA VAL A 27 8.10 11.57 13.42
C VAL A 27 7.77 12.74 12.48
N MET A 28 6.74 12.55 11.66
CA MET A 28 6.25 13.55 10.71
C MET A 28 4.74 13.66 10.84
N ASP A 29 4.23 14.87 10.95
CA ASP A 29 2.80 15.13 10.88
C ASP A 29 2.36 15.15 9.40
N TYR A 30 1.46 14.24 9.05
CA TYR A 30 0.85 14.11 7.73
C TYR A 30 1.84 14.09 6.53
N PRO A 31 2.80 13.14 6.50
CA PRO A 31 3.83 13.11 5.45
C PRO A 31 3.24 12.88 4.06
N LYS A 32 3.80 13.58 3.06
CA LYS A 32 3.53 13.30 1.64
C LYS A 32 4.38 12.13 1.18
N ILE A 33 3.74 11.01 0.85
CA ILE A 33 4.44 9.77 0.45
C ILE A 33 4.14 9.45 -1.02
N LEU A 34 5.20 9.12 -1.77
CA LEU A 34 5.16 8.59 -3.13
C LEU A 34 5.70 7.15 -3.12
N ASP A 35 4.90 6.20 -3.62
CA ASP A 35 5.27 4.79 -3.75
C ASP A 35 5.43 4.43 -5.24
N ILE A 36 6.67 4.26 -5.67
CA ILE A 36 7.02 3.97 -7.07
C ILE A 36 7.16 2.46 -7.26
N GLY A 37 6.43 1.90 -8.22
CA GLY A 37 6.32 0.44 -8.35
C GLY A 37 5.39 -0.16 -7.31
N CYS A 38 4.27 0.51 -7.03
CA CYS A 38 3.37 0.17 -5.93
C CYS A 38 2.66 -1.18 -6.11
N GLY A 39 2.66 -1.75 -7.32
CA GLY A 39 2.04 -3.01 -7.67
C GLY A 39 0.58 -3.08 -7.27
N THR A 40 0.22 -4.15 -6.56
CA THR A 40 -1.14 -4.38 -6.03
C THR A 40 -1.44 -3.58 -4.75
N GLY A 41 -0.47 -2.81 -4.26
CA GLY A 41 -0.57 -1.81 -3.21
C GLY A 41 -0.63 -2.32 -1.78
N GLU A 42 -0.12 -3.52 -1.49
CA GLU A 42 -0.02 -4.04 -0.12
C GLU A 42 0.76 -3.07 0.79
N ALA A 43 1.96 -2.65 0.36
CA ALA A 43 2.78 -1.71 1.10
C ALA A 43 2.18 -0.29 1.09
N THR A 44 1.67 0.17 -0.04
CA THR A 44 1.02 1.48 -0.19
C THR A 44 -0.14 1.68 0.79
N ILE A 45 -1.02 0.67 0.91
CA ILE A 45 -2.15 0.72 1.83
C ILE A 45 -1.67 0.69 3.29
N GLU A 46 -0.63 -0.09 3.59
CA GLU A 46 -0.08 -0.14 4.94
C GLU A 46 0.57 1.19 5.34
N LEU A 47 1.33 1.80 4.44
CA LEU A 47 1.91 3.13 4.64
C LEU A 47 0.84 4.20 4.87
N ALA A 48 -0.27 4.16 4.12
CA ALA A 48 -1.36 5.13 4.29
C ALA A 48 -1.98 5.04 5.69
N LYS A 49 -2.10 3.82 6.24
CA LYS A 49 -2.58 3.60 7.61
C LYS A 49 -1.57 4.07 8.66
N LEU A 50 -0.29 3.73 8.49
CA LEU A 50 0.77 4.08 9.44
C LEU A 50 1.02 5.59 9.51
N SER A 51 0.89 6.27 8.38
CA SER A 51 1.13 7.71 8.26
C SER A 51 -0.11 8.58 8.47
N ASN A 52 -1.31 7.97 8.53
CA ASN A 52 -2.59 8.68 8.50
C ASN A 52 -2.64 9.76 7.39
N SER A 53 -2.08 9.44 6.22
CA SER A 53 -1.85 10.40 5.14
C SER A 53 -2.27 9.86 3.78
N ASN A 54 -2.54 10.79 2.86
CA ASN A 54 -2.77 10.45 1.46
C ASN A 54 -1.44 10.07 0.79
N ILE A 55 -1.44 8.93 0.10
CA ILE A 55 -0.28 8.40 -0.61
C ILE A 55 -0.56 8.40 -2.12
N ILE A 56 0.45 8.80 -2.89
CA ILE A 56 0.44 8.66 -4.34
C ILE A 56 1.18 7.37 -4.68
N GLY A 57 0.49 6.41 -5.30
CA GLY A 57 1.08 5.16 -5.80
C GLY A 57 1.15 5.17 -7.32
N ILE A 58 2.30 4.85 -7.90
CA ILE A 58 2.48 4.72 -9.34
C ILE A 58 3.06 3.35 -9.69
N ASP A 59 2.59 2.76 -10.78
CA ASP A 59 3.13 1.51 -11.32
C ASP A 59 2.89 1.48 -12.84
N ILE A 60 3.79 0.85 -13.57
CA ILE A 60 3.64 0.66 -15.02
C ILE A 60 2.61 -0.42 -15.35
N ASN A 61 2.31 -1.31 -14.41
CA ASN A 61 1.36 -2.40 -14.56
C ASN A 61 -0.07 -1.92 -14.24
N GLN A 62 -0.79 -1.53 -15.29
CA GLN A 62 -2.18 -1.06 -15.17
C GLN A 62 -3.11 -2.05 -14.46
N GLN A 63 -2.95 -3.37 -14.68
CA GLN A 63 -3.78 -4.38 -14.02
C GLN A 63 -3.55 -4.44 -12.51
N ALA A 64 -2.32 -4.13 -12.07
CA ALA A 64 -1.99 -4.04 -10.65
C ALA A 64 -2.66 -2.81 -10.02
N LEU A 65 -2.61 -1.66 -10.71
CA LEU A 65 -3.30 -0.43 -10.31
C LEU A 65 -4.82 -0.60 -10.23
N GLU A 66 -5.45 -1.32 -11.18
CA GLU A 66 -6.88 -1.61 -11.11
C GLU A 66 -7.26 -2.41 -9.87
N LYS A 67 -6.44 -3.41 -9.49
CA LYS A 67 -6.66 -4.19 -8.26
C LYS A 67 -6.49 -3.32 -7.01
N LEU A 68 -5.47 -2.46 -7.00
CA LEU A 68 -5.26 -1.50 -5.92
C LEU A 68 -6.49 -0.57 -5.78
N ASN A 69 -6.94 0.02 -6.88
CA ASN A 69 -8.11 0.91 -6.90
C ASN A 69 -9.39 0.20 -6.44
N LYS A 70 -9.61 -1.06 -6.83
CA LYS A 70 -10.73 -1.87 -6.33
C LYS A 70 -10.66 -2.10 -4.81
N ARG A 71 -9.46 -2.27 -4.24
CA ARG A 71 -9.26 -2.46 -2.80
C ARG A 71 -9.36 -1.15 -2.00
N ARG A 72 -8.96 -0.02 -2.61
CA ARG A 72 -9.17 1.31 -2.05
C ARG A 72 -10.66 1.57 -1.83
N ASN A 73 -11.48 1.30 -2.85
CA ASN A 73 -12.92 1.59 -2.81
C ASN A 73 -13.70 0.72 -1.81
N LYS A 74 -13.17 -0.44 -1.40
CA LYS A 74 -13.78 -1.29 -0.35
C LYS A 74 -13.47 -0.81 1.07
N ASN A 75 -12.45 0.04 1.25
CA ASN A 75 -11.95 0.44 2.56
C ASN A 75 -12.01 1.95 2.83
N CYS A 76 -12.48 2.77 1.87
CA CYS A 76 -12.47 4.23 2.00
C CYS A 76 -13.90 4.80 2.14
N LYS A 77 -14.23 5.40 3.30
CA LYS A 77 -15.42 6.25 3.50
C LYS A 77 -15.18 7.72 3.12
N LYS A 78 -13.91 8.15 2.95
CA LYS A 78 -13.53 9.48 2.48
C LYS A 78 -12.14 9.40 1.83
N CYS A 79 -12.16 9.26 0.52
CA CYS A 79 -11.13 9.62 -0.43
C CYS A 79 -11.86 10.57 -1.39
#